data_AF-A0A2E8TEQ5-F1
#
_entry.id   AF-A0A2E8TEQ5-F1
#
_cell.length_a   1.000
_cell.length_b   1.000
_cell.length_c   1.000
_cell.angle_alpha   90.00
_cell.angle_beta   90.00
_cell.angle_gamma   90.00
#
_symmetry.space_group_name_H-M   'P 1'
#
loop_
_entity.id
_entity.type
_entity.pdbx_description
1 polymer ?
#
loop_
_entity_poly.entity_id
_entity_poly.type
_entity_poly.pdbx_seq_one_letter_code
_entity_poly.pdbx_strand_id
1 'polypeptide(L)' 'MLKAATEGAEARLQSIDEDELLRAALSAWADQTKELLQWIESQGDAVSETRSAKQVMALGSFRTHLVMGLKALRYSES' A
#
# COMPACT_ATOMS: atom_id res chain seq x y z
N MET A 1 4.17 -37.99 -24.19
CA MET A 1 4.04 -38.10 -22.72
C MET A 1 4.86 -37.04 -22.00
N LEU A 2 6.19 -36.99 -22.15
CA LEU A 2 7.03 -35.98 -21.46
C LEU A 2 6.73 -34.53 -21.89
N LYS A 3 6.49 -34.30 -23.20
CA LYS A 3 6.21 -32.98 -23.78
C LYS A 3 4.89 -32.35 -23.30
N ALA A 4 3.85 -33.16 -23.14
CA ALA A 4 2.54 -32.72 -22.64
C ALA A 4 2.58 -32.40 -21.12
N ALA A 5 3.45 -33.08 -20.37
CA ALA A 5 3.67 -32.78 -18.96
C ALA A 5 4.44 -31.48 -18.75
N THR A 6 5.39 -31.15 -19.65
CA THR A 6 6.11 -29.87 -19.63
C THR A 6 5.24 -28.70 -20.13
N GLU A 7 4.43 -28.89 -21.16
CA GLU A 7 3.47 -27.87 -21.65
C GLU A 7 2.41 -27.55 -20.57
N GLY A 8 1.93 -28.56 -19.83
CA GLY A 8 1.00 -28.36 -18.71
C GLY A 8 1.65 -27.81 -17.43
N ALA A 9 2.98 -27.77 -17.35
CA ALA A 9 3.73 -27.13 -16.26
C ALA A 9 4.09 -25.69 -16.61
N GLU A 10 4.47 -25.42 -17.87
CA GLU A 10 4.70 -24.07 -18.40
C GLU A 10 3.40 -23.26 -18.43
N ALA A 11 2.26 -23.86 -18.82
CA ALA A 11 0.95 -23.20 -18.74
C ALA A 11 0.51 -22.88 -17.30
N ARG A 12 0.98 -23.66 -16.31
CA ARG A 12 0.73 -23.39 -14.87
C ARG A 12 1.67 -22.34 -14.28
N LEU A 13 2.86 -22.15 -14.87
CA LEU A 13 3.82 -21.10 -14.50
C LEU A 13 3.52 -19.77 -15.20
N GLN A 14 2.76 -19.78 -16.31
CA GLN A 14 2.48 -18.60 -17.13
C GLN A 14 1.24 -17.81 -16.71
N SER A 15 0.40 -18.31 -15.81
CA SER A 15 -0.64 -17.50 -15.19
C SER A 15 -0.21 -17.09 -13.79
N ILE A 16 0.76 -16.18 -13.70
CA ILE A 16 0.79 -15.36 -12.50
C ILE A 16 -0.56 -14.63 -12.50
N ASP A 17 -1.40 -14.93 -11.51
CA ASP A 17 -2.70 -14.28 -11.39
C ASP A 17 -2.45 -12.79 -11.13
N GLU A 18 -2.70 -11.98 -12.15
CA GLU A 18 -2.51 -10.52 -12.07
C GLU A 18 -3.36 -9.92 -10.95
N ASP A 19 -4.50 -10.52 -10.63
CA ASP A 19 -5.34 -10.14 -9.50
C ASP A 19 -4.65 -10.46 -8.16
N GLU A 20 -3.99 -11.61 -8.05
CA GLU A 20 -3.22 -11.99 -6.85
C GLU A 20 -2.02 -11.05 -6.65
N LEU A 21 -1.29 -10.71 -7.72
CA LEU A 21 -0.21 -9.71 -7.66
C LEU A 21 -0.72 -8.35 -7.23
N LEU A 22 -1.85 -7.91 -7.79
CA LEU A 22 -2.45 -6.62 -7.44
C LEU A 22 -2.86 -6.60 -5.96
N ARG A 23 -3.54 -7.65 -5.48
CA ARG A 23 -3.90 -7.80 -4.06
C ARG A 23 -2.67 -7.77 -3.15
N ALA A 24 -1.60 -8.47 -3.53
CA ALA A 24 -0.36 -8.47 -2.75
C ALA A 24 0.26 -7.07 -2.69
N ALA A 25 0.31 -6.35 -3.82
CA ALA A 25 0.83 -4.98 -3.87
C ALA A 25 -0.02 -4.00 -3.04
N LEU A 26 -1.35 -4.12 -3.10
CA LEU A 26 -2.27 -3.31 -2.32
C LEU A 26 -2.16 -3.58 -0.81
N SER A 27 -2.02 -4.86 -0.42
CA SER A 27 -1.79 -5.24 0.98
C SER A 27 -0.48 -4.66 1.50
N ALA A 28 0.61 -4.78 0.72
CA ALA A 28 1.91 -4.22 1.10
C ALA A 28 1.84 -2.69 1.25
N TRP A 29 1.16 -2.01 0.32
CA TRP A 29 0.93 -0.57 0.41
C TRP A 29 0.12 -0.19 1.66
N ALA A 30 -0.92 -0.96 1.99
CA ALA A 30 -1.76 -0.71 3.16
C ALA A 30 -0.94 -0.78 4.46
N ASP A 31 -0.08 -1.79 4.59
CA ASP A 31 0.73 -1.99 5.78
C ASP A 31 1.81 -0.90 5.93
N GLN A 32 2.53 -0.58 4.86
CA GLN A 32 3.48 0.54 4.84
C GLN A 32 2.80 1.88 5.17
N THR A 33 1.58 2.09 4.67
CA THR A 33 0.82 3.31 4.95
C THR A 33 0.41 3.41 6.41
N LYS A 34 0.01 2.30 7.05
CA LYS A 34 -0.32 2.28 8.49
C LYS A 34 0.92 2.61 9.34
N GLU A 35 2.07 2.03 9.02
CA GLU A 35 3.33 2.31 9.72
C GLU A 35 3.74 3.78 9.58
N LEU A 36 3.66 4.34 8.37
CA LEU A 36 3.94 5.75 8.13
C LEU A 36 2.99 6.67 8.93
N LEU A 37 1.71 6.34 9.01
CA LEU A 37 0.73 7.10 9.78
C LEU A 37 1.07 7.10 11.28
N GLN A 38 1.43 5.95 11.84
CA GLN A 38 1.88 5.84 13.23
C GLN A 38 3.15 6.66 13.46
N TRP A 39 4.09 6.63 12.51
CA TRP A 39 5.30 7.42 12.64
C TRP A 39 5.00 8.92 12.60
N ILE A 40 4.18 9.40 11.66
CA ILE A 40 3.74 10.81 11.59
C ILE A 40 3.08 11.24 12.90
N GLU A 41 2.23 10.40 13.49
CA GLU A 41 1.59 10.68 14.79
C GLU A 41 2.62 10.74 15.93
N SER A 42 3.63 9.86 15.93
CA SER A 42 4.69 9.85 16.94
C SER A 42 5.60 11.08 16.90
N GLN A 43 5.68 11.76 15.75
CA GLN A 43 6.55 12.92 15.57
C GLN A 43 5.90 14.24 16.04
N GLY A 44 4.61 14.23 16.40
CA GLY A 44 3.83 15.32 17.03
C GLY A 44 4.51 16.70 17.08
N ASP A 45 5.01 17.07 18.26
CA ASP A 45 5.56 18.40 18.56
C ASP A 45 6.87 18.69 17.81
N ALA A 46 7.72 17.68 17.56
CA ALA A 46 8.99 17.83 16.85
C ALA A 46 8.82 18.31 15.40
N VAL A 47 7.69 17.97 14.77
CA VAL A 47 7.32 18.50 13.45
C VAL A 47 7.03 19.99 13.51
N SER A 48 6.41 20.47 14.59
CA SER A 48 6.06 21.89 14.75
C SER A 48 7.27 22.77 15.08
N GLU A 49 8.31 22.21 15.69
CA GLU A 49 9.54 22.91 16.05
C GLU A 49 10.47 23.14 14.85
N THR A 50 10.47 22.21 13.88
CA THR A 50 11.43 22.20 12.77
C THR A 50 10.84 22.61 11.42
N ARG A 51 9.52 22.69 11.30
CA ARG A 51 8.82 22.98 10.04
C ARG A 51 8.04 24.28 10.11
N SER A 52 7.95 24.96 8.96
CA SER A 52 7.05 26.11 8.80
C SER A 52 5.58 25.70 8.93
N ALA A 53 4.71 26.65 9.28
CA ALA A 53 3.26 26.44 9.35
C ALA A 53 2.68 25.81 8.07
N LYS A 54 3.15 26.26 6.89
CA LYS A 54 2.74 25.70 5.59
C LYS A 54 3.08 24.22 5.44
N GLN A 55 4.27 23.80 5.92
CA GLN A 55 4.71 22.41 5.88
C GLN A 55 3.94 21.54 6.88
N VAL A 56 3.64 22.06 8.08
CA VAL A 56 2.80 21.37 9.08
C VAL A 56 1.40 21.12 8.50
N MET A 57 0.79 22.16 7.90
CA MET A 57 -0.51 22.03 7.24
C MET A 57 -0.49 21.02 6.08
N ALA A 58 0.54 21.07 5.22
CA ALA A 58 0.68 20.13 4.12
C ALA A 58 0.78 18.69 4.61
N LEU A 59 1.52 18.44 5.70
CA LEU A 59 1.60 17.12 6.32
C LEU A 59 0.26 16.66 6.88
N GLY A 60 -0.50 17.55 7.53
CA GLY A 60 -1.86 17.26 8.00
C GLY A 60 -2.82 16.89 6.87
N SER A 61 -2.78 17.63 5.76
CA SER A 61 -3.54 17.30 4.55
C SER A 61 -3.10 15.96 3.95
N PHE A 62 -1.79 15.70 3.88
CA PHE A 62 -1.25 14.43 3.37
C PHE A 62 -1.71 13.23 4.21
N ARG A 63 -1.65 13.33 5.54
CA ARG A 63 -2.17 12.32 6.48
C ARG A 63 -3.64 12.00 6.19
N THR A 64 -4.45 13.03 5.96
CA THR A 64 -5.88 12.84 5.62
C THR A 64 -6.07 12.02 4.34
N HIS A 65 -5.28 12.28 3.30
CA HIS A 65 -5.36 11.54 2.04
C HIS A 65 -4.96 10.06 2.19
N LEU A 66 -3.92 9.76 2.98
CA LEU A 66 -3.53 8.38 3.27
C LEU A 66 -4.65 7.60 3.97
N VAL A 67 -5.29 8.20 4.98
CA VAL A 67 -6.43 7.59 5.67
C VAL A 67 -7.61 7.36 4.72
N MET A 68 -7.88 8.31 3.82
CA MET A 68 -8.92 8.14 2.79
C MET A 68 -8.57 7.00 1.82
N GLY A 69 -7.32 6.89 1.40
CA GLY A 69 -6.85 5.79 0.55
C GLY A 69 -7.03 4.43 1.21
N LEU A 70 -6.68 4.28 2.49
CA LEU A 70 -6.90 3.04 3.25
C LEU A 70 -8.39 2.67 3.34
N LYS A 71 -9.27 3.66 3.53
CA LYS A 71 -10.72 3.44 3.54
C LYS A 71 -11.21 2.98 2.17
N ALA A 72 -10.79 3.65 1.11
CA ALA A 72 -11.16 3.29 -0.26
C ALA A 72 -10.69 1.88 -0.62
N LEU A 73 -9.45 1.52 -0.28
CA LEU A 73 -8.90 0.19 -0.49
C LEU A 73 -9.73 -0.89 0.22
N ARG A 74 -10.04 -0.69 1.50
CA ARG A 74 -10.90 -1.62 2.24
C ARG A 74 -12.26 -1.83 1.56
N TYR A 75 -12.84 -0.77 0.98
CA TYR A 75 -14.10 -0.89 0.24
C TYR A 75 -13.96 -1.58 -1.11
N SER A 76 -12.81 -1.48 -1.79
CA SER A 76 -12.58 -2.24 -3.03
C SER A 76 -12.33 -3.73 -2.80
N GLU A 77 -12.01 -4.12 -1.57
CA GLU A 77 -11.77 -5.51 -1.16
C GLU A 77 -12.98 -6.18 -0.49
N SER A 78 -14.06 -5.42 -0.23
CA SER A 78 -15.32 -5.89 0.39
C SER A 78 -16.32 -6.37 -0.66
#